data_AF-A0A6S6QWC7-F1
#
_entry.id   AF-A0A6S6QWC7-F1
#
_cell.length_a   1.000
_cell.length_b   1.000
_cell.length_c   1.000
_cell.angle_alpha   90.00
_cell.angle_beta   90.00
_cell.angle_gamma   90.00
#
_symmetry.space_group_name_H-M   'P 1'
#
loop_
_entity.id
_entity.type
_entity.pdbx_description
1 polymer ?
#
loop_
_entity_poly.entity_id
_entity_poly.type
_entity_poly.pdbx_seq_one_letter_code
_entity_poly.pdbx_strand_id
1 'polypeptide(L)'
;MKKQVGLLIILSITLLLWGCSNQAKIHSENTELLQKQDDLTAHIPVQSEETILAKEEDKKVPAVSEVVSTVEEKQLMIKYKGDIYQVSALDVDIDTNHLIKIGKVKSVVSDDKKPNKNNQANRNIKGEPIYQGEENTIIVKINEEYKLLEKQ
;
A
#
# COMPACT_ATOMS: atom_id res chain seq x y z
N MET A 1 6.22 60.80 14.65
CA MET A 1 5.01 60.00 14.42
C MET A 1 4.54 60.19 12.98
N LYS A 2 4.87 59.28 12.06
CA LYS A 2 4.38 59.25 10.68
C LYS A 2 4.65 57.87 10.05
N LYS A 3 3.55 57.19 9.70
CA LYS A 3 3.31 56.31 8.55
C LYS A 3 4.33 55.19 8.25
N GLN A 4 3.97 53.96 8.63
CA GLN A 4 4.29 52.74 7.86
C GLN A 4 3.16 51.71 8.02
N VAL A 5 2.12 51.84 7.19
CA VAL A 5 1.15 50.76 6.95
C VAL A 5 0.91 50.77 5.45
N GLY A 6 1.68 49.99 4.71
CA GLY A 6 1.62 50.01 3.25
C GLY A 6 2.76 49.26 2.58
N LEU A 7 3.08 48.05 3.04
CA LEU A 7 4.05 47.20 2.36
C LEU A 7 3.84 45.70 2.61
N LEU A 8 2.59 45.23 2.66
CA LEU A 8 2.31 43.81 2.93
C LEU A 8 1.21 43.17 2.10
N ILE A 9 0.71 43.86 1.07
CA ILE A 9 -0.38 43.35 0.22
C ILE A 9 0.08 43.01 -1.22
N ILE A 10 1.29 43.41 -1.62
CA ILE A 10 1.75 43.26 -3.01
C ILE A 10 2.47 41.92 -3.28
N LEU A 11 2.86 41.16 -2.25
CA LEU A 11 3.59 39.89 -2.42
C LEU A 11 2.69 38.65 -2.63
N SER A 12 1.36 38.80 -2.56
CA SER A 12 0.42 37.67 -2.57
C SER A 12 -0.19 37.36 -3.95
N ILE A 13 0.03 38.20 -4.96
CA ILE A 13 -0.72 38.12 -6.24
C ILE A 13 0.12 37.51 -7.40
N THR A 14 1.44 37.41 -7.29
CA THR A 14 2.30 36.96 -8.40
C THR A 14 2.51 35.44 -8.50
N LEU A 15 2.01 34.64 -7.54
CA LEU A 15 2.17 33.17 -7.55
C LEU A 15 1.02 32.41 -8.24
N LEU A 16 0.00 33.10 -8.76
CA LEU A 16 -1.20 32.48 -9.36
C LEU A 16 -1.15 32.33 -10.90
N LEU A 17 -0.08 32.75 -11.58
CA LEU A 17 -0.06 32.82 -13.05
C LEU A 17 1.01 31.95 -13.75
N TRP A 18 1.68 31.02 -13.06
CA TRP A 18 2.68 30.12 -13.67
C TRP A 18 2.36 28.62 -13.58
N GLY A 19 1.18 28.25 -13.08
CA GLY A 19 0.79 26.85 -12.85
C GLY A 19 0.03 26.14 -13.99
N CYS A 20 -0.30 26.82 -15.09
CA CYS A 20 -1.16 26.29 -16.16
C CYS A 20 -0.39 26.19 -17.49
N SER A 21 0.54 25.25 -17.64
CA SER A 21 1.12 24.94 -18.97
C SER A 21 1.68 23.53 -19.18
N ASN A 22 1.51 22.56 -18.27
CA ASN A 22 2.10 21.22 -18.46
C ASN A 22 1.11 20.04 -18.34
N GLN A 23 -0.16 20.25 -18.67
CA GLN A 23 -1.19 19.20 -18.72
C GLN A 23 -1.73 19.01 -20.15
N ALA A 24 -0.87 18.67 -21.11
CA ALA A 24 -1.30 18.27 -22.46
C ALA A 24 -0.24 17.46 -23.22
N LYS A 25 0.34 16.40 -22.62
CA LYS A 25 1.16 15.45 -23.40
C LYS A 25 1.34 14.07 -22.77
N ILE A 26 0.29 13.48 -22.20
CA ILE A 26 0.28 12.06 -21.82
C ILE A 26 -1.12 11.50 -22.13
N HIS A 27 -1.47 11.45 -23.42
CA HIS A 27 -2.72 10.84 -23.90
C HIS A 27 -2.52 10.33 -25.33
N SER A 28 -1.57 9.40 -25.54
CA SER A 28 -1.31 8.86 -26.89
C SER A 28 -0.59 7.50 -26.96
N GLU A 29 -0.54 6.68 -25.90
CA GLU A 29 0.21 5.41 -25.97
C GLU A 29 -0.48 4.21 -25.29
N ASN A 30 -1.81 4.22 -25.14
CA ASN A 30 -2.54 3.12 -24.49
C ASN A 30 -3.58 2.43 -25.37
N THR A 31 -3.41 2.48 -26.70
CA THR A 31 -4.36 1.90 -27.65
C THR A 31 -3.69 0.98 -28.67
N GLU A 32 -2.78 0.09 -28.23
CA GLU A 32 -2.17 -0.88 -29.16
C GLU A 32 -1.67 -2.19 -28.51
N LEU A 33 -2.31 -2.65 -27.43
CA LEU A 33 -2.02 -3.96 -26.82
C LEU A 33 -3.24 -4.88 -26.71
N LEU A 34 -4.23 -4.68 -27.57
CA LEU A 34 -5.47 -5.46 -27.60
C LEU A 34 -5.64 -6.17 -28.94
N GLN A 35 -4.60 -6.90 -29.38
CA GLN A 35 -4.71 -7.83 -30.50
C GLN A 35 -3.49 -8.77 -30.56
N LYS A 36 -3.70 -9.99 -30.07
CA LYS A 36 -2.99 -11.27 -30.35
C LYS A 36 -2.65 -12.02 -29.07
N GLN A 37 -3.64 -12.71 -28.51
CA GLN A 37 -3.36 -13.97 -27.82
C GLN A 37 -4.57 -14.91 -27.81
N ASP A 38 -5.23 -15.04 -28.96
CA ASP A 38 -6.06 -16.20 -29.28
C ASP A 38 -5.26 -17.05 -30.25
N ASP A 39 -4.53 -18.04 -29.74
CA ASP A 39 -4.26 -19.35 -30.35
C ASP A 39 -3.11 -20.01 -29.60
N LEU A 40 -3.41 -21.01 -28.78
CA LEU A 40 -2.53 -22.15 -28.44
C LEU A 40 -3.27 -23.13 -27.51
N THR A 41 -4.46 -23.57 -27.92
CA THR A 41 -5.00 -24.86 -27.47
C THR A 41 -4.37 -25.96 -28.34
N ALA A 42 -3.27 -26.54 -27.87
CA ALA A 42 -2.69 -27.73 -28.48
C ALA A 42 -2.25 -28.73 -27.41
N HIS A 43 -3.00 -29.81 -27.33
CA HIS A 43 -2.62 -31.18 -26.97
C HIS A 43 -1.74 -31.43 -25.74
N ILE A 44 -2.38 -31.82 -24.64
CA ILE A 44 -1.75 -32.60 -23.57
C ILE A 44 -1.85 -34.08 -23.95
N PRO A 45 -0.75 -34.79 -24.25
CA PRO A 45 -0.76 -36.24 -24.32
C PRO A 45 -0.83 -36.82 -22.90
N VAL A 46 -1.83 -37.65 -22.67
CA VAL A 46 -1.93 -38.55 -21.51
C VAL A 46 -0.82 -39.60 -21.67
N GLN A 47 0.22 -39.51 -20.85
CA GLN A 47 1.14 -40.62 -20.61
C GLN A 47 0.84 -41.22 -19.24
N SER A 48 0.20 -42.38 -19.30
CA SER A 48 0.29 -43.44 -18.31
C SER A 48 1.73 -43.96 -18.25
N GLU A 49 2.28 -44.16 -17.04
CA GLU A 49 2.72 -45.46 -16.54
C GLU A 49 3.53 -45.34 -15.22
N GLU A 50 3.27 -46.34 -14.38
CA GLU A 50 4.10 -46.92 -13.33
C GLU A 50 4.85 -46.02 -12.33
N THR A 51 4.47 -46.18 -11.05
CA THR A 51 5.48 -46.17 -9.97
C THR A 51 5.13 -47.20 -8.89
N ILE A 52 5.76 -48.37 -9.03
CA ILE A 52 6.54 -49.12 -8.04
C ILE A 52 5.94 -49.30 -6.63
N LEU A 53 5.53 -50.54 -6.37
CA LEU A 53 5.37 -51.15 -5.06
C LEU A 53 6.74 -51.19 -4.34
N ALA A 54 6.92 -50.42 -3.27
CA ALA A 54 8.09 -50.51 -2.40
C ALA A 54 7.67 -50.91 -0.98
N LYS A 55 8.32 -51.98 -0.53
CA LYS A 55 8.19 -52.68 0.74
C LYS A 55 8.28 -51.79 1.98
N GLU A 56 7.44 -52.17 2.93
CA GLU A 56 7.45 -51.85 4.35
C GLU A 56 8.77 -52.30 4.99
N GLU A 57 9.56 -51.35 5.49
CA GLU A 57 10.60 -51.61 6.49
C GLU A 57 10.49 -50.61 7.64
N ASP A 58 10.35 -51.22 8.81
CA ASP A 58 10.18 -50.66 10.12
C ASP A 58 11.36 -49.74 10.51
N LYS A 59 11.12 -48.43 10.57
CA LYS A 59 12.09 -47.47 11.11
C LYS A 59 11.39 -46.45 12.01
N LYS A 60 11.47 -46.76 13.31
CA LYS A 60 11.32 -45.89 14.48
C LYS A 60 11.55 -44.41 14.14
N VAL A 61 10.45 -43.67 13.98
CA VAL A 61 10.44 -42.22 13.78
C VAL A 61 10.76 -41.56 15.14
N PRO A 62 11.87 -40.81 15.29
CA PRO A 62 11.99 -39.93 16.43
C PRO A 62 10.91 -38.85 16.31
N ALA A 63 10.17 -38.62 17.38
CA ALA A 63 9.14 -37.58 17.47
C ALA A 63 9.74 -36.26 16.98
N VAL A 64 9.37 -35.86 15.76
CA VAL A 64 9.64 -34.54 15.22
C VAL A 64 8.73 -33.62 16.01
N SER A 65 9.28 -32.98 17.04
CA SER A 65 8.65 -31.82 17.65
C SER A 65 8.47 -30.80 16.53
N GLU A 66 7.24 -30.68 16.02
CA GLU A 66 6.81 -29.54 15.22
C GLU A 66 7.05 -28.29 16.07
N VAL A 67 8.20 -27.65 15.84
CA VAL A 67 8.41 -26.27 16.24
C VAL A 67 7.48 -25.47 15.36
N VAL A 68 6.24 -25.29 15.82
CA VAL A 68 5.31 -24.32 15.29
C VAL A 68 5.96 -22.95 15.54
N SER A 69 6.78 -22.51 14.59
CA SER A 69 7.21 -21.13 14.49
C SER A 69 5.95 -20.31 14.25
N THR A 70 5.37 -19.79 15.33
CA THR A 70 4.36 -18.76 15.27
C THR A 70 4.98 -17.58 14.54
N VAL A 71 4.64 -17.43 13.26
CA VAL A 71 5.04 -16.27 12.47
C VAL A 71 4.31 -15.09 13.09
N GLU A 72 5.01 -14.31 13.93
CA GLU A 72 4.49 -13.03 14.41
C GLU A 72 4.16 -12.17 13.20
N GLU A 73 2.86 -12.02 12.94
CA GLU A 73 2.39 -11.24 11.81
C GLU A 73 2.67 -9.76 12.10
N LYS A 74 3.65 -9.20 11.40
CA LYS A 74 4.11 -7.84 11.68
C LYS A 74 3.02 -6.82 11.38
N GLN A 75 2.75 -5.92 12.30
CA GLN A 75 1.71 -4.91 12.10
C GLN A 75 2.12 -3.87 11.04
N LEU A 76 1.14 -3.38 10.27
CA LEU A 76 1.34 -2.23 9.39
C LEU A 76 1.60 -0.98 10.23
N MET A 77 2.58 -0.20 9.80
CA MET A 77 2.98 1.09 10.30
C MET A 77 3.12 2.09 9.15
N ILE A 78 2.64 3.31 9.37
CA ILE A 78 2.84 4.44 8.47
C ILE A 78 3.33 5.65 9.26
N LYS A 79 4.41 6.30 8.81
CA LYS A 79 4.78 7.61 9.34
C LYS A 79 4.09 8.71 8.54
N TYR A 80 3.23 9.50 9.17
CA TYR A 80 2.49 10.58 8.52
C TYR A 80 2.48 11.85 9.40
N LYS A 81 2.79 13.00 8.79
CA LYS A 81 2.92 14.32 9.45
C LYS A 81 3.82 14.35 10.70
N GLY A 82 4.75 13.41 10.81
CA GLY A 82 5.72 13.33 11.92
C GLY A 82 5.44 12.19 12.89
N ASP A 83 4.20 11.72 12.94
CA ASP A 83 3.73 10.67 13.85
C ASP A 83 3.71 9.30 13.19
N ILE A 84 3.68 8.24 14.02
CA ILE A 84 3.55 6.84 13.57
C ILE A 84 2.12 6.41 13.81
N TYR A 85 1.53 5.80 12.79
CA TYR A 85 0.19 5.24 12.83
C TYR A 85 0.27 3.72 12.67
N GLN A 86 -0.52 2.98 13.44
CA GLN A 86 -0.63 1.52 13.40
C GLN A 86 -2.08 1.09 13.26
N VAL A 87 -2.32 -0.11 12.74
CA VAL A 87 -3.67 -0.65 12.58
C VAL A 87 -4.39 -0.65 13.93
N SER A 88 -5.56 -0.03 13.99
CA SER A 88 -6.41 -0.05 15.18
C SER A 88 -6.85 -1.48 15.50
N ALA A 89 -7.00 -1.79 16.78
CA ALA A 89 -7.63 -3.03 17.22
C ALA A 89 -9.16 -3.00 17.08
N LEU A 90 -9.74 -1.82 16.83
CA LEU A 90 -11.17 -1.64 16.64
C LEU A 90 -11.55 -2.02 15.20
N ASP A 91 -12.51 -2.92 15.08
CA ASP A 91 -13.17 -3.19 13.82
C ASP A 91 -14.28 -2.14 13.64
N VAL A 92 -14.09 -1.24 12.69
CA VAL A 92 -14.98 -0.10 12.44
C VAL A 92 -15.44 -0.17 11.00
N ASP A 93 -16.75 -0.03 10.80
CA ASP A 93 -17.32 0.10 9.46
C ASP A 93 -16.95 1.47 8.87
N ILE A 94 -16.18 1.47 7.78
CA ILE A 94 -15.65 2.67 7.15
C ILE A 94 -16.58 3.07 6.01
N ASP A 95 -17.26 4.20 6.15
CA ASP A 95 -18.06 4.76 5.06
C ASP A 95 -17.17 5.31 3.94
N THR A 96 -16.98 4.47 2.91
CA THR A 96 -16.12 4.78 1.77
C THR A 96 -16.64 5.93 0.90
N ASN A 97 -17.91 6.34 1.02
CA ASN A 97 -18.49 7.42 0.21
C ASN A 97 -18.05 8.81 0.66
N HIS A 98 -17.60 8.94 1.91
CA HIS A 98 -17.28 10.23 2.54
C HIS A 98 -15.79 10.39 2.90
N LEU A 99 -14.91 9.57 2.30
CA LEU A 99 -13.48 9.62 2.60
C LEU A 99 -12.81 10.88 2.01
N ILE A 100 -12.19 11.67 2.90
CA ILE A 100 -11.43 12.86 2.50
C ILE A 100 -9.96 12.50 2.36
N LYS A 101 -9.43 12.56 1.13
CA LYS A 101 -8.01 12.30 0.87
C LYS A 101 -7.14 13.45 1.39
N ILE A 102 -6.22 13.15 2.30
CA ILE A 102 -5.28 14.10 2.92
C ILE A 102 -3.82 13.83 2.53
N GLY A 103 -3.55 12.74 1.85
CA GLY A 103 -2.19 12.38 1.46
C GLY A 103 -2.11 11.16 0.56
N LYS A 104 -0.88 10.66 0.41
CA LYS A 104 -0.56 9.39 -0.25
C LYS A 104 0.73 8.84 0.32
N VAL A 105 0.86 7.52 0.38
CA VAL A 105 2.11 6.84 0.71
C VAL A 105 3.11 7.08 -0.42
N LYS A 106 4.30 7.60 -0.10
CA LYS A 106 5.33 7.97 -1.10
C LYS A 106 6.43 6.91 -1.24
N SER A 107 6.71 6.18 -0.18
CA SER A 107 7.80 5.20 -0.15
C SER A 107 7.50 4.07 0.84
N VAL A 108 8.24 2.97 0.71
CA VAL A 108 8.14 1.83 1.59
C VAL A 108 9.51 1.49 2.17
N VAL A 109 9.52 0.89 3.35
CA VAL A 109 10.66 0.19 3.95
C VAL A 109 10.34 -1.29 4.03
N SER A 110 11.34 -2.10 4.34
CA SER A 110 11.16 -3.51 4.68
C SER A 110 10.13 -3.69 5.80
N ASP A 111 9.36 -4.77 5.73
CA ASP A 111 8.23 -5.02 6.64
C ASP A 111 8.62 -5.13 8.12
N ASP A 112 9.88 -5.45 8.39
CA ASP A 112 10.50 -5.52 9.71
C ASP A 112 11.00 -4.18 10.25
N LYS A 113 10.93 -3.11 9.46
CA LYS A 113 11.49 -1.81 9.82
C LYS A 113 10.40 -0.80 10.14
N LYS A 114 10.63 -0.02 11.20
CA LYS A 114 9.81 1.14 11.52
C LYS A 114 10.03 2.26 10.47
N PRO A 115 8.97 2.82 9.86
CA PRO A 115 9.12 3.94 8.94
C PRO A 115 9.72 5.17 9.62
N ASN A 116 10.67 5.84 8.95
CA ASN A 116 11.40 6.97 9.51
C ASN A 116 11.20 8.29 8.75
N LYS A 117 10.68 8.25 7.52
CA LYS A 117 10.35 9.42 6.68
C LYS A 117 8.85 9.66 6.60
N ASN A 118 8.44 10.91 6.40
CA ASN A 118 7.02 11.24 6.24
C ASN A 118 6.42 10.61 4.96
N ASN A 119 5.22 10.06 5.07
CA ASN A 119 4.51 9.27 4.06
C ASN A 119 5.26 7.98 3.67
N GLN A 120 5.87 7.31 4.64
CA GLN A 120 6.55 6.04 4.45
C GLN A 120 5.82 4.93 5.21
N ALA A 121 5.65 3.77 4.58
CA ALA A 121 5.01 2.59 5.18
C ALA A 121 5.99 1.42 5.29
N ASN A 122 5.73 0.45 6.17
CA ASN A 122 6.43 -0.84 6.22
C ASN A 122 5.62 -1.97 5.56
N ARG A 123 4.71 -1.63 4.64
CA ARG A 123 4.00 -2.62 3.81
C ARG A 123 3.97 -2.11 2.38
N ASN A 124 3.77 -3.03 1.43
CA ASN A 124 3.72 -2.71 0.01
C ASN A 124 2.42 -2.00 -0.40
N ILE A 125 2.22 -0.78 0.09
CA ILE A 125 1.07 0.10 -0.18
C ILE A 125 1.55 1.42 -0.79
N LYS A 126 2.64 1.38 -1.56
CA LYS A 126 3.21 2.59 -2.18
C LYS A 126 2.21 3.17 -3.18
N GLY A 127 1.93 4.47 -3.06
CA GLY A 127 0.98 5.16 -3.92
C GLY A 127 -0.44 5.20 -3.37
N GLU A 128 -0.76 4.35 -2.39
CA GLU A 128 -2.08 4.32 -1.78
C GLU A 128 -2.44 5.68 -1.15
N PRO A 129 -3.68 6.14 -1.34
CA PRO A 129 -4.18 7.36 -0.69
C PRO A 129 -4.23 7.19 0.82
N ILE A 130 -3.93 8.29 1.52
CA ILE A 130 -4.16 8.41 2.96
C ILE A 130 -5.38 9.31 3.12
N TYR A 131 -6.40 8.76 3.77
CA TYR A 131 -7.65 9.44 4.06
C TYR A 131 -7.68 9.92 5.51
N GLN A 132 -8.44 10.98 5.74
CA GLN A 132 -8.71 11.49 7.07
C GLN A 132 -9.63 10.51 7.81
N GLY A 133 -9.21 10.09 9.00
CA GLY A 133 -10.11 9.49 9.97
C GLY A 133 -10.56 10.53 11.01
N GLU A 134 -11.25 10.05 12.03
CA GLU A 134 -11.56 10.85 13.22
C GLU A 134 -10.30 11.07 14.07
N GLU A 135 -10.42 11.83 15.16
CA GLU A 135 -9.34 12.26 16.05
C GLU A 135 -8.13 11.32 16.13
N ASN A 136 -6.94 11.82 15.77
CA ASN A 136 -5.68 11.07 15.81
C ASN A 136 -5.64 9.76 14.98
N THR A 137 -6.56 9.59 14.03
CA THR A 137 -6.58 8.43 13.14
C THR A 137 -6.42 8.81 11.68
N ILE A 138 -6.02 7.83 10.87
CA ILE A 138 -6.01 7.90 9.41
C ILE A 138 -6.60 6.61 8.86
N ILE A 139 -7.05 6.66 7.62
CA ILE A 139 -7.57 5.48 6.91
C ILE A 139 -6.72 5.25 5.66
N VAL A 140 -6.38 3.98 5.40
CA VAL A 140 -5.64 3.56 4.20
C VAL A 140 -6.21 2.25 3.66
N LYS A 141 -6.06 2.03 2.35
CA LYS A 141 -6.46 0.79 1.70
C LYS A 141 -5.29 -0.20 1.67
N ILE A 142 -5.54 -1.45 2.07
CA ILE A 142 -4.57 -2.55 2.14
C ILE A 142 -5.29 -3.80 1.65
N ASN A 143 -4.74 -4.48 0.63
CA ASN A 143 -5.33 -5.71 0.08
C ASN A 143 -6.84 -5.57 -0.20
N GLU A 144 -7.23 -4.47 -0.85
CA GLU A 144 -8.61 -4.13 -1.18
C GLU A 144 -9.51 -3.68 -0.02
N GLU A 145 -9.07 -3.80 1.22
CA GLU A 145 -9.82 -3.39 2.41
C GLU A 145 -9.34 -2.04 2.95
N TYR A 146 -10.27 -1.20 3.40
CA TYR A 146 -9.92 0.01 4.16
C TYR A 146 -9.68 -0.38 5.61
N LYS A 147 -8.57 0.10 6.19
CA LYS A 147 -8.24 -0.09 7.60
C LYS A 147 -8.09 1.26 8.29
N LEU A 148 -8.59 1.33 9.51
CA LEU A 148 -8.36 2.43 10.43
C LEU A 148 -6.99 2.26 11.10
N LEU A 149 -6.20 3.33 11.12
CA LEU A 149 -4.93 3.36 11.83
C LEU A 149 -4.94 4.48 12.88
N GLU A 150 -4.44 4.18 14.06
CA GLU A 150 -4.34 5.09 15.20
C GLU A 150 -2.92 5.56 15.41
N LYS A 151 -2.79 6.83 15.80
CA LYS A 151 -1.51 7.41 16.23
C LYS A 151 -1.00 6.72 17.49
N GLN A 152 0.27 6.33 17.46
CA GLN A 152 1.04 5.75 18.57
C GLN A 152 1.81 6.81 19.36
#